data_AF-A0A7T4K4X8-F1
#
_entry.id   AF-A0A7T4K4X8-F1
#
_cell.length_a   1.000
_cell.length_b   1.000
_cell.length_c   1.000
_cell.angle_alpha   90.00
_cell.angle_beta   90.00
_cell.angle_gamma   90.00
#
_symmetry.space_group_name_H-M   'P 1'
#
loop_
_entity.id
_entity.type
_entity.pdbx_description
1 polymer ?
#
loop_
_entity_poly.entity_id
_entity_poly.type
_entity_poly.pdbx_seq_one_letter_code
_entity_poly.pdbx_strand_id
1 'polypeptide(L)'
;MLKNKKYYNLVKKQLEKDKILENFEKINGKITNVMEIDVINLPKNLNIDQKEDHENGIYAFGASFLNREYEVGILIDIEAIKPLSPFWLEKEKKNINKKDLKFFLESLAENLEEGKTNFPIFVFYNNKNKLSISPQRVNPLDILKK
;
A
#
# COMPACT_ATOMS: atom_id res chain seq x y z
N MET A 1 5.71 9.47 6.16
CA MET A 1 5.41 8.79 7.43
C MET A 1 4.24 7.83 7.19
N LEU A 2 4.23 6.66 7.81
CA LEU A 2 3.12 5.70 7.71
C LEU A 2 1.88 6.22 8.46
N LYS A 3 0.68 6.09 7.89
CA LYS A 3 -0.58 6.54 8.51
C LYS A 3 -0.98 5.61 9.66
N ASN A 4 -0.90 4.30 9.48
CA ASN A 4 -1.32 3.28 10.45
C ASN A 4 -0.14 2.70 11.26
N LYS A 5 0.66 3.56 11.92
CA LYS A 5 1.90 3.15 12.63
C LYS A 5 1.68 2.07 13.71
N LYS A 6 0.58 2.12 14.46
CA LYS A 6 0.27 1.12 15.49
C LYS A 6 0.08 -0.27 14.87
N TYR A 7 -0.67 -0.34 13.78
CA TYR A 7 -0.94 -1.60 13.09
C TYR A 7 0.30 -2.12 12.35
N TYR A 8 1.06 -1.23 11.72
CA TYR A 8 2.37 -1.57 11.16
C TYR A 8 3.28 -2.26 12.18
N ASN A 9 3.39 -1.73 13.40
CA ASN A 9 4.23 -2.33 14.43
C ASN A 9 3.77 -3.74 14.83
N LEU A 10 2.46 -3.99 14.87
CA LEU A 10 1.92 -5.33 15.16
C LEU A 10 2.26 -6.31 14.04
N VAL A 11 2.01 -5.93 12.78
CA VAL A 11 2.35 -6.74 11.61
C VAL A 11 3.86 -7.02 11.58
N LYS A 12 4.69 -5.99 11.74
CA LYS A 12 6.16 -6.12 11.74
C LYS A 12 6.63 -7.09 12.81
N LYS A 13 6.12 -6.97 14.04
CA LYS A 13 6.48 -7.87 15.16
C LYS A 13 6.13 -9.32 14.85
N GLN A 14 4.98 -9.57 14.22
CA GLN A 14 4.60 -10.93 13.81
C GLN A 14 5.53 -11.47 12.72
N LEU A 15 5.83 -10.67 11.69
CA LEU A 15 6.73 -11.08 10.60
C LEU A 15 8.18 -11.32 11.10
N GLU A 16 8.63 -10.56 12.10
CA GLU A 16 9.91 -10.78 12.78
C GLU A 16 9.91 -12.09 13.57
N LYS A 17 8.85 -12.38 14.33
CA LYS A 17 8.67 -13.64 15.07
C LYS A 17 8.71 -14.85 14.13
N ASP A 18 8.09 -14.73 12.96
CA ASP A 18 8.03 -15.79 11.94
C ASP A 18 9.26 -15.81 11.02
N LYS A 19 10.25 -14.94 11.25
CA LYS A 19 11.47 -14.80 10.44
C LYS A 19 11.23 -14.51 8.95
N ILE A 20 10.05 -14.02 8.58
CA ILE A 20 9.68 -13.74 7.19
C ILE A 20 10.55 -12.62 6.62
N LEU A 21 10.73 -11.52 7.38
CA LEU A 21 11.56 -10.40 6.93
C LEU A 21 13.03 -10.81 6.79
N GLU A 22 13.55 -11.59 7.75
CA GLU A 22 14.93 -12.09 7.72
C GLU A 22 15.17 -12.97 6.48
N ASN A 23 14.26 -13.92 6.20
CA ASN A 23 14.36 -14.79 5.04
C ASN A 23 14.27 -14.01 3.73
N PHE A 24 13.36 -13.03 3.65
CA PHE A 24 13.27 -12.15 2.50
C PHE A 24 14.59 -11.40 2.28
N GLU A 25 15.19 -10.80 3.31
CA GLU A 25 16.43 -10.04 3.18
C GLU A 25 17.63 -10.90 2.80
N LYS A 26 17.70 -12.15 3.28
CA LYS A 26 18.74 -13.12 2.89
C LYS A 26 18.74 -13.43 1.40
N ILE A 27 17.56 -13.52 0.79
CA ILE A 27 17.40 -13.88 -0.63
C ILE A 27 17.46 -12.63 -1.52
N ASN A 28 16.82 -11.54 -1.08
CA ASN A 28 16.49 -10.40 -1.94
C ASN A 28 17.28 -9.13 -1.63
N GLY A 29 18.09 -9.14 -0.57
CA GLY A 29 18.82 -7.99 -0.05
C GLY A 29 18.00 -7.17 0.97
N LYS A 30 18.71 -6.34 1.74
CA LYS A 30 18.16 -5.55 2.86
C LYS A 30 16.97 -4.69 2.44
N ILE A 31 15.92 -4.68 3.26
CA ILE A 31 14.76 -3.79 3.13
C ILE A 31 15.22 -2.37 3.42
N THR A 32 14.94 -1.43 2.52
CA THR A 32 15.34 -0.03 2.67
C THR A 32 14.17 0.89 2.99
N ASN A 33 12.93 0.46 2.73
CA ASN A 33 11.75 1.26 3.01
C ASN A 33 10.50 0.38 3.19
N VAL A 34 9.45 1.00 3.74
CA VAL A 34 8.12 0.42 3.86
C VAL A 34 7.12 1.40 3.28
N MET A 35 6.19 0.88 2.48
CA MET A 35 5.03 1.58 1.95
C MET A 35 3.77 1.01 2.59
N GLU A 36 2.81 1.87 2.87
CA GLU A 36 1.48 1.51 3.33
C GLU A 36 0.49 1.99 2.28
N ILE A 37 -0.28 1.06 1.73
CA ILE A 37 -1.36 1.32 0.78
C ILE A 37 -2.68 1.18 1.52
N ASP A 38 -3.57 2.15 1.37
CA ASP A 38 -4.89 2.15 2.00
C ASP A 38 -5.95 2.73 1.05
N VAL A 39 -7.21 2.45 1.32
CA VAL A 39 -8.33 3.17 0.70
C VAL A 39 -8.40 4.55 1.36
N ILE A 40 -8.47 5.59 0.54
CA ILE A 40 -8.56 6.97 1.01
C ILE A 40 -9.79 7.63 0.40
N ASN A 41 -10.22 8.76 0.97
CA ASN A 41 -11.17 9.62 0.28
C ASN A 41 -10.43 10.42 -0.79
N LEU A 42 -11.09 10.64 -1.93
CA LEU A 42 -10.55 11.48 -2.99
C LEU A 42 -10.39 12.93 -2.49
N PRO A 43 -9.18 13.52 -2.58
CA PRO A 43 -8.95 14.89 -2.14
C PRO A 43 -9.83 15.89 -2.92
N LYS A 44 -10.55 16.75 -2.19
CA LYS A 44 -11.53 17.71 -2.76
C LYS A 44 -10.93 18.76 -3.69
N ASN A 45 -9.62 18.98 -3.60
CA ASN A 45 -8.89 19.96 -4.39
C ASN A 45 -8.37 19.39 -5.73
N LEU A 46 -8.63 18.12 -6.03
CA LEU A 46 -8.29 17.53 -7.31
C LEU A 46 -9.32 17.94 -8.37
N ASN A 47 -8.82 18.47 -9.48
CA ASN A 47 -9.65 18.77 -10.65
C ASN A 47 -9.69 17.54 -11.57
N ILE A 48 -10.48 16.53 -11.19
CA ILE A 48 -10.73 15.33 -11.99
C ILE A 48 -12.23 15.16 -12.21
N ASP A 49 -12.62 14.72 -13.41
CA ASP A 49 -14.03 14.58 -13.79
C ASP A 49 -14.69 13.35 -13.14
N GLN A 50 -13.88 12.39 -12.72
CA GLN A 50 -14.28 11.13 -12.10
C GLN A 50 -14.37 11.26 -10.58
N LYS A 51 -15.34 10.59 -9.96
CA LYS A 51 -15.55 10.57 -8.50
C LYS A 51 -15.46 9.15 -7.97
N GLU A 52 -15.31 9.04 -6.65
CA GLU A 52 -15.49 7.76 -5.96
C GLU A 52 -16.93 7.27 -6.11
N ASP A 53 -17.07 5.98 -6.36
CA ASP A 53 -18.34 5.28 -6.46
C ASP A 53 -18.12 3.84 -6.00
N HIS A 54 -18.19 3.64 -4.69
CA HIS A 54 -17.88 2.36 -4.06
C HIS A 54 -18.93 1.28 -4.40
N GLU A 55 -20.13 1.67 -4.83
CA GLU A 55 -21.16 0.72 -5.27
C GLU A 55 -20.82 0.12 -6.64
N ASN A 56 -20.10 0.85 -7.47
CA ASN A 56 -19.66 0.45 -8.81
C ASN A 56 -18.13 0.18 -8.88
N GLY A 57 -17.51 -0.17 -7.76
CA GLY A 57 -16.10 -0.59 -7.74
C GLY A 57 -15.07 0.53 -7.94
N ILE A 58 -15.44 1.80 -7.85
CA ILE A 58 -14.53 2.94 -8.06
C ILE A 58 -14.01 3.46 -6.72
N TYR A 59 -12.73 3.23 -6.45
CA TYR A 59 -12.08 3.59 -5.18
C TYR A 59 -10.83 4.44 -5.40
N ALA A 60 -10.59 5.39 -4.48
CA ALA A 60 -9.31 6.07 -4.39
C ALA A 60 -8.36 5.29 -3.46
N PHE A 61 -7.14 5.05 -3.93
CA PHE A 61 -6.08 4.40 -3.17
C PHE A 61 -4.94 5.37 -2.92
N GLY A 62 -4.45 5.39 -1.68
CA GLY A 62 -3.32 6.21 -1.27
C GLY A 62 -2.15 5.35 -0.83
N ALA A 63 -0.93 5.76 -1.17
CA ALA A 63 0.28 5.18 -0.62
C ALA A 63 1.09 6.21 0.18
N SER A 64 1.39 5.85 1.43
CA SER A 64 2.30 6.57 2.32
C SER A 64 3.55 5.73 2.57
N PHE A 65 4.63 6.37 3.01
CA PHE A 65 5.94 5.70 3.14
C PHE A 65 6.59 6.01 4.47
N LEU A 66 7.33 5.04 5.02
CA LEU A 66 8.04 5.21 6.28
C LEU A 66 9.10 6.31 6.18
N ASN A 67 9.96 6.23 5.15
CA ASN A 67 11.10 7.13 4.96
C ASN A 67 10.88 8.16 3.83
N ARG A 68 9.64 8.45 3.44
CA ARG A 68 9.32 9.56 2.51
C ARG A 68 8.42 10.59 3.17
N GLU A 69 8.54 11.80 2.66
CA GLU A 69 7.76 12.98 3.08
C GLU A 69 6.68 13.35 2.06
N TYR A 70 6.36 12.44 1.13
CA TYR A 70 5.26 12.56 0.19
C TYR A 70 4.31 11.37 0.32
N GLU A 71 3.12 11.54 -0.22
CA GLU A 71 2.11 10.51 -0.41
C GLU A 71 1.62 10.61 -1.85
N VAL A 72 1.27 9.46 -2.42
CA VAL A 72 0.75 9.36 -3.79
C VAL A 72 -0.65 8.78 -3.75
N GLY A 73 -1.52 9.18 -4.66
CA GLY A 73 -2.84 8.57 -4.80
C GLY A 73 -3.24 8.35 -6.24
N ILE A 74 -4.19 7.44 -6.45
CA ILE A 74 -4.77 7.10 -7.74
C ILE A 74 -6.23 6.67 -7.56
N LEU A 75 -7.09 7.04 -8.51
CA LEU A 75 -8.48 6.59 -8.58
C LEU A 75 -8.55 5.41 -9.56
N ILE A 76 -9.15 4.30 -9.14
CA ILE A 76 -9.22 3.06 -9.93
C ILE A 76 -10.64 2.50 -9.90
N ASP A 77 -11.10 2.09 -11.07
CA ASP A 77 -12.18 1.14 -11.25
C ASP A 77 -11.58 -0.27 -11.09
N ILE A 78 -11.90 -0.95 -9.98
CA ILE A 78 -11.30 -2.25 -9.65
C ILE A 78 -11.92 -3.39 -10.45
N GLU A 79 -13.16 -3.24 -10.94
CA GLU A 79 -13.83 -4.25 -11.76
C GLU A 79 -13.22 -4.27 -13.16
N ALA A 80 -13.00 -3.10 -13.75
CA ALA A 80 -12.35 -2.96 -15.06
C ALA A 80 -10.82 -3.00 -14.97
N ILE A 81 -10.23 -3.01 -13.76
CA ILE A 81 -8.80 -2.89 -13.49
C ILE A 81 -8.21 -1.68 -14.25
N LYS A 82 -8.89 -0.54 -14.14
CA LYS A 82 -8.63 0.64 -14.96
C LYS A 82 -8.36 1.87 -14.09
N PRO A 83 -7.22 2.57 -14.29
CA PRO A 83 -7.02 3.86 -13.66
C PRO A 83 -7.95 4.90 -14.28
N LEU A 84 -8.65 5.64 -13.41
CA LEU A 84 -9.58 6.72 -13.78
C LEU A 84 -8.98 8.11 -13.58
N SER A 85 -7.77 8.19 -13.03
CA SER A 85 -7.02 9.42 -12.87
C SER A 85 -5.53 9.22 -13.15
N PRO A 86 -4.78 10.30 -13.45
CA PRO A 86 -3.35 10.35 -13.19
C PRO A 86 -3.03 10.16 -11.71
N PHE A 87 -1.76 9.88 -11.39
CA PHE A 87 -1.30 9.98 -10.00
C PHE A 87 -1.37 11.41 -9.50
N TRP A 88 -1.81 11.60 -8.27
CA TRP A 88 -1.67 12.86 -7.55
C TRP A 88 -0.72 12.72 -6.36
N LEU A 89 -0.22 13.87 -5.90
CA LEU A 89 0.55 14.00 -4.67
C LEU A 89 -0.22 14.85 -3.67
N GLU A 90 -0.30 14.42 -2.42
CA GLU A 90 -0.86 15.27 -1.35
C GLU A 90 0.09 16.39 -0.91
N LYS A 91 1.38 16.33 -1.27
CA LYS A 91 2.38 17.36 -0.93
C LYS A 91 3.21 17.71 -2.15
N GLU A 92 3.36 19.01 -2.42
CA GLU A 92 4.19 19.55 -3.49
C GLU A 92 5.67 19.20 -3.25
N LYS A 93 6.12 18.03 -3.70
CA LYS A 93 7.54 17.67 -3.75
C LYS A 93 7.92 17.21 -5.15
N LYS A 94 9.01 17.79 -5.65
CA LYS A 94 9.47 17.66 -7.05
C LYS A 94 10.18 16.34 -7.38
N ASN A 95 10.53 15.51 -6.39
CA ASN A 95 11.29 14.27 -6.61
C ASN A 95 10.57 13.03 -6.06
N ILE A 96 9.56 12.56 -6.78
CA ILE A 96 8.96 11.24 -6.54
C ILE A 96 9.94 10.17 -7.01
N ASN A 97 10.14 9.14 -6.20
CA ASN A 97 10.90 7.97 -6.65
C ASN A 97 10.03 7.11 -7.58
N LYS A 98 10.45 6.92 -8.84
CA LYS A 98 9.74 6.08 -9.81
C LYS A 98 9.50 4.65 -9.33
N LYS A 99 10.39 4.10 -8.51
CA LYS A 99 10.22 2.75 -7.93
C LYS A 99 9.10 2.69 -6.90
N ASP A 100 8.90 3.76 -6.15
CA ASP A 100 7.81 3.84 -5.18
C ASP A 100 6.46 3.79 -5.91
N LEU A 101 6.32 4.52 -7.03
CA LEU A 101 5.12 4.45 -7.89
C LEU A 101 4.94 3.07 -8.54
N LYS A 102 6.03 2.48 -9.05
CA LYS A 102 6.00 1.14 -9.64
C LYS A 102 5.49 0.10 -8.63
N PHE A 103 6.10 0.06 -7.45
CA PHE A 103 5.70 -0.89 -6.42
C PHE A 103 4.31 -0.60 -5.85
N PHE A 104 3.89 0.66 -5.83
CA PHE A 104 2.50 1.00 -5.48
C PHE A 104 1.53 0.29 -6.42
N LEU A 105 1.65 0.47 -7.74
CA LEU A 105 0.76 -0.18 -8.70
C LEU A 105 0.86 -1.70 -8.67
N GLU A 106 2.07 -2.25 -8.67
CA GLU A 106 2.25 -3.71 -8.67
C GLU A 106 1.65 -4.32 -7.40
N SER A 107 1.87 -3.71 -6.22
CA SER A 107 1.30 -4.23 -4.98
C SER A 107 -0.20 -4.03 -4.90
N LEU A 108 -0.74 -2.94 -5.44
CA LEU A 108 -2.17 -2.75 -5.52
C LEU A 108 -2.80 -3.82 -6.42
N ALA A 109 -2.31 -3.98 -7.66
CA ALA A 109 -2.79 -5.00 -8.59
C ALA A 109 -2.66 -6.45 -8.08
N GLU A 110 -1.58 -6.78 -7.36
CA GLU A 110 -1.39 -8.10 -6.74
C GLU A 110 -2.37 -8.43 -5.61
N ASN A 111 -2.95 -7.40 -4.99
CA ASN A 111 -3.78 -7.57 -3.79
C ASN A 111 -5.22 -7.16 -4.02
N LEU A 112 -5.55 -6.46 -5.11
CA LEU A 112 -6.91 -6.07 -5.48
C LEU A 112 -7.72 -7.29 -5.87
N GLU A 113 -8.61 -7.69 -4.96
CA GLU A 113 -9.69 -8.63 -5.18
C GLU A 113 -10.96 -8.01 -4.60
N GLU A 114 -12.00 -7.92 -5.43
CA GLU A 114 -13.28 -7.33 -5.06
C GLU A 114 -13.84 -7.96 -3.77
N GLY A 115 -14.19 -7.10 -2.80
CA GLY A 115 -14.74 -7.53 -1.50
C GLY A 115 -13.80 -8.36 -0.62
N LYS A 116 -12.54 -8.58 -1.04
CA LYS A 116 -11.56 -9.43 -0.35
C LYS A 116 -10.27 -8.71 -0.01
N THR A 117 -9.93 -7.57 -0.60
CA THR A 117 -8.73 -6.87 -0.15
C THR A 117 -8.98 -6.21 1.20
N ASN A 118 -8.32 -6.70 2.24
CA ASN A 118 -8.23 -5.94 3.48
C ASN A 118 -7.11 -4.91 3.36
N PHE A 119 -7.35 -3.72 3.91
CA PHE A 119 -6.39 -2.64 4.00
C PHE A 119 -6.09 -2.30 5.48
N PRO A 120 -4.93 -1.70 5.80
CA PRO A 120 -3.87 -1.30 4.87
C PRO A 120 -2.98 -2.48 4.45
N ILE A 121 -2.43 -2.40 3.24
CA ILE A 121 -1.39 -3.31 2.75
C ILE A 121 -0.03 -2.71 3.11
N PHE A 122 0.82 -3.48 3.80
CA PHE A 122 2.20 -3.10 4.04
C PHE A 122 3.13 -3.75 3.02
N VAL A 123 3.92 -2.93 2.33
CA VAL A 123 4.88 -3.37 1.32
C VAL A 123 6.28 -3.08 1.83
N PHE A 124 7.04 -4.12 2.10
CA PHE A 124 8.44 -4.06 2.51
C PHE A 124 9.30 -4.19 1.26
N TYR A 125 10.18 -3.23 0.97
CA TYR A 125 10.89 -3.24 -0.31
C TYR A 125 12.29 -2.64 -0.24
N ASN A 126 13.06 -2.98 -1.27
CA ASN A 126 14.35 -2.39 -1.57
C ASN A 126 14.38 -1.88 -3.01
N ASN A 127 15.56 -1.59 -3.56
CA ASN A 127 15.66 -1.06 -4.92
C ASN A 127 15.19 -2.04 -6.02
N LYS A 128 15.02 -3.33 -5.76
CA LYS A 128 14.72 -4.34 -6.79
C LYS A 128 13.52 -5.21 -6.44
N ASN A 129 13.38 -5.55 -5.17
CA ASN A 129 12.46 -6.56 -4.68
C ASN A 129 11.47 -5.95 -3.68
N LYS A 130 10.29 -6.56 -3.59
CA LYS A 130 9.23 -6.20 -2.64
C LYS A 130 8.55 -7.43 -2.04
N LEU A 131 7.93 -7.23 -0.89
CA LEU A 131 7.08 -8.19 -0.18
C LEU A 131 5.80 -7.47 0.26
N SER A 132 4.66 -7.83 -0.33
CA SER A 132 3.34 -7.28 0.02
C SER A 132 2.64 -8.14 1.09
N ILE A 133 2.19 -7.51 2.17
CA ILE A 133 1.47 -8.13 3.28
C ILE A 133 0.13 -7.42 3.46
N SER A 134 -0.96 -8.11 3.14
CA SER A 134 -2.34 -7.68 3.43
C SER A 134 -2.85 -8.36 4.70
N PRO A 135 -3.78 -7.74 5.46
CA PRO A 135 -4.39 -8.33 6.66
C PRO A 135 -5.09 -9.68 6.42
N GLN A 136 -5.43 -10.07 5.19
CA GLN A 136 -5.92 -11.43 4.92
C GLN A 136 -4.83 -12.50 4.99
N ARG A 137 -3.56 -12.13 4.79
CA ARG A 137 -2.41 -13.04 4.96
C ARG A 137 -1.98 -13.18 6.43
N VAL A 138 -2.55 -12.40 7.34
CA VAL A 138 -2.32 -12.47 8.78
C VAL A 138 -3.65 -12.29 9.50
N ASN A 139 -4.35 -13.38 9.83
CA ASN A 139 -5.56 -13.30 10.64
C ASN A 139 -5.25 -12.62 11.99
N PRO A 140 -5.80 -11.43 12.27
CA PRO A 140 -5.49 -10.70 13.50
C PRO A 140 -5.89 -11.46 14.78
N LEU A 141 -6.86 -12.37 14.67
CA LEU A 141 -7.32 -13.23 15.77
C LEU A 141 -6.40 -14.45 16.00
N ASP A 142 -5.57 -14.84 15.03
CA ASP A 142 -4.56 -15.89 15.20
C ASP A 142 -3.32 -15.39 15.97
N ILE A 143 -3.13 -14.06 16.04
CA ILE A 143 -2.11 -13.40 16.88
C ILE A 143 -2.50 -13.46 18.37
N LEU A 144 -3.79 -13.56 18.68
CA LEU A 144 -4.33 -13.54 20.04
C LEU A 144 -4.57 -14.93 20.65
N LYS A 145 -4.32 -16.02 19.91
CA LYS A 145 -4.63 -17.40 20.32
C LYS A 145 -3.42 -18.25 20.75
N LYS A 146 -2.29 -17.64 21.12
CA LYS A 146 -1.16 -18.33 21.80
C LYS A 146 -0.57 -17.50 22.92
#